data_AF-A0A514LBL5-F1
#
_entry.id   AF-A0A514LBL5-F1
#
_cell.length_a   1.000
_cell.length_b   1.000
_cell.length_c   1.000
_cell.angle_alpha   90.00
_cell.angle_beta   90.00
_cell.angle_gamma   90.00
#
_symmetry.space_group_name_H-M   'P 1'
#
loop_
_entity.id
_entity.type
_entity.pdbx_description
1 polymer ?
#
loop_
_entity_poly.entity_id
_entity_poly.type
_entity_poly.pdbx_seq_one_letter_code
_entity_poly.pdbx_strand_id
1 'polypeptide(L)'
;MNSKIFVILVIISLVTVIPTAYAQVTIADKANQKLIEVRIDSEGSVHVIHVIDNANTPKQVDLIPGTVSNISVTDEQGDKKQFSVIGDDNAVLIMPSNDDSILQYELDNVISEIGDIWTWDFLYLESTNFILPEEVDLLFANERPVFLDDQKGISCHGCQMLLEYSINESRTYENVKWEEKEFTVEIRNQKGIDKFNFDQPSKSITFETVGENRFVTTIIPLELLWEPYTVFMDDEKIPAHQYINNGTHVWLNIKPDTSGQISIIGTTVVPEFSIMAPLIIGFFVVLALPFMKKFSLH
;
A
#
# COMPACT_ATOMS: atom_id res chain seq x y z
N MET A 1 47.13 -34.66 -14.48
CA MET A 1 45.80 -34.66 -15.13
C MET A 1 46.01 -34.40 -16.62
N ASN A 2 45.50 -35.25 -17.51
CA ASN A 2 45.83 -35.19 -18.93
C ASN A 2 45.26 -33.89 -19.54
N SER A 3 46.07 -33.08 -20.23
CA SER A 3 45.68 -31.75 -20.73
C SER A 3 44.39 -31.79 -21.56
N LYS A 4 44.15 -32.89 -22.28
CA LYS A 4 42.92 -33.14 -23.04
C LYS A 4 41.66 -33.26 -22.16
N ILE A 5 41.78 -33.84 -20.96
CA ILE A 5 40.67 -33.99 -20.01
C ILE A 5 40.30 -32.64 -19.40
N PHE A 6 41.30 -31.78 -19.14
CA PHE A 6 41.07 -30.45 -18.60
C PHE A 6 40.31 -29.55 -19.60
N VAL A 7 40.69 -29.61 -20.88
CA VAL A 7 40.00 -28.85 -21.94
C VAL A 7 38.55 -29.30 -22.11
N ILE A 8 38.27 -30.61 -22.03
CA ILE A 8 36.90 -31.13 -22.11
C ILE A 8 36.06 -30.66 -20.91
N LEU A 9 36.61 -30.66 -19.70
CA LEU A 9 35.92 -30.16 -18.50
C LEU A 9 35.62 -28.66 -18.56
N VAL A 10 36.55 -27.86 -19.10
CA VAL A 10 36.33 -26.41 -19.31
C VAL A 10 35.22 -26.17 -20.33
N ILE A 11 35.17 -26.94 -21.42
CA ILE A 11 34.12 -26.80 -22.44
C ILE A 11 32.75 -27.19 -21.87
N ILE A 12 32.66 -28.30 -21.10
CA ILE A 12 31.41 -28.71 -20.46
C ILE A 12 30.95 -27.67 -19.44
N SER A 13 31.88 -27.11 -18.65
CA SER A 13 31.60 -26.02 -17.71
C SER A 13 31.09 -24.75 -18.39
N LEU A 14 31.49 -24.47 -19.63
CA LEU A 14 31.02 -23.32 -20.41
C LEU A 14 29.61 -23.54 -20.98
N VAL A 15 29.24 -24.78 -21.31
CA VAL A 15 27.90 -25.11 -21.83
C VAL A 15 26.84 -25.17 -20.72
N THR A 16 27.23 -25.47 -19.47
CA THR A 16 26.30 -25.47 -18.33
C THR A 16 25.90 -24.09 -17.82
N VAL A 17 26.52 -23.01 -18.32
CA VAL A 17 26.18 -21.62 -17.95
C VAL A 17 25.29 -20.93 -18.98
N ILE A 18 24.76 -21.66 -19.97
CA ILE A 18 23.76 -21.09 -20.86
C ILE A 18 22.46 -21.00 -20.05
N PRO A 19 21.97 -19.78 -19.71
CA PRO A 19 20.68 -19.66 -19.07
C PRO A 19 19.66 -20.29 -20.02
N THR A 20 18.93 -21.31 -19.54
CA THR A 20 17.76 -21.82 -20.24
C THR A 20 16.71 -20.71 -20.20
N ALA A 21 16.69 -19.87 -21.25
CA ALA A 21 15.57 -19.00 -21.49
C ALA A 21 14.39 -19.90 -21.86
N TYR A 22 13.46 -20.09 -20.94
CA TYR A 22 12.15 -20.65 -21.28
C TYR A 22 11.53 -19.67 -22.28
N ALA A 23 11.54 -20.03 -23.56
CA ALA A 23 10.80 -19.28 -24.55
C ALA A 23 9.32 -19.40 -24.19
N GLN A 24 8.66 -18.26 -23.99
CA GLN A 24 7.21 -18.23 -23.88
C GLN A 24 6.63 -18.82 -25.17
N VAL A 25 5.85 -19.90 -25.03
CA VAL A 25 5.31 -20.62 -26.19
C VAL A 25 4.16 -19.80 -26.75
N THR A 26 4.40 -19.12 -27.87
CA THR A 26 3.38 -18.38 -28.63
C THR A 26 2.92 -19.21 -29.81
N ILE A 27 1.66 -19.64 -29.80
CA ILE A 27 1.06 -20.52 -30.82
C ILE A 27 0.12 -19.74 -31.75
N ALA A 28 -0.38 -18.59 -31.30
CA ALA A 28 -1.19 -17.66 -32.08
C ALA A 28 -0.89 -16.21 -31.70
N ASP A 29 -1.44 -15.26 -32.45
CA ASP A 29 -1.39 -13.84 -32.09
C ASP A 29 -2.00 -13.62 -30.71
N LYS A 30 -1.42 -12.69 -29.94
CA LYS A 30 -1.99 -12.26 -28.66
C LYS A 30 -3.38 -11.67 -28.86
N ALA A 31 -4.27 -11.99 -27.92
CA ALA A 31 -5.60 -11.44 -27.88
C ALA A 31 -5.56 -9.96 -27.45
N ASN A 32 -6.48 -9.15 -27.97
CA ASN A 32 -6.70 -7.82 -27.43
C ASN A 32 -7.61 -7.91 -26.20
N GLN A 33 -7.16 -7.36 -25.07
CA GLN A 33 -7.83 -7.50 -23.78
C GLN A 33 -8.40 -6.14 -23.37
N LYS A 34 -9.73 -6.05 -23.24
CA LYS A 34 -10.43 -4.83 -22.81
C LYS A 34 -10.26 -4.57 -21.32
N LEU A 35 -10.27 -5.63 -20.54
CA LEU A 35 -10.24 -5.59 -19.08
C LEU A 35 -9.54 -6.84 -18.58
N ILE A 36 -8.71 -6.65 -17.55
CA ILE A 36 -8.17 -7.71 -16.73
C ILE A 36 -8.45 -7.31 -15.30
N GLU A 37 -9.18 -8.14 -14.58
CA GLU A 37 -9.58 -7.90 -13.21
C GLU A 37 -9.14 -9.07 -12.33
N VAL A 38 -8.49 -8.75 -11.22
CA VAL A 38 -8.03 -9.68 -10.19
C VAL A 38 -8.82 -9.36 -8.94
N ARG A 39 -9.67 -10.28 -8.51
CA ARG A 39 -10.46 -10.16 -7.29
C ARG A 39 -9.83 -11.01 -6.21
N ILE A 40 -9.60 -10.40 -5.06
CA ILE A 40 -9.04 -11.07 -3.89
C ILE A 40 -10.12 -11.07 -2.80
N ASP A 41 -10.43 -12.23 -2.24
CA ASP A 41 -11.37 -12.35 -1.14
C ASP A 41 -10.69 -12.27 0.24
N SER A 42 -11.49 -12.23 1.30
CA SER A 42 -11.01 -12.12 2.68
C SER A 42 -10.27 -13.38 3.18
N GLU A 43 -10.32 -14.49 2.44
CA GLU A 43 -9.55 -15.72 2.70
C GLU A 43 -8.23 -15.77 1.92
N GLY A 44 -7.97 -14.79 1.04
CA GLY A 44 -6.79 -14.72 0.19
C GLY A 44 -6.91 -15.52 -1.10
N SER A 45 -8.11 -16.00 -1.46
CA SER A 45 -8.37 -16.64 -2.74
C SER A 45 -8.40 -15.60 -3.86
N VAL A 46 -7.84 -15.95 -5.01
CA VAL A 46 -7.66 -15.01 -6.13
C VAL A 46 -8.41 -15.51 -7.36
N HIS A 47 -9.44 -14.75 -7.75
CA HIS A 47 -10.23 -14.97 -8.93
C HIS A 47 -9.84 -13.97 -10.03
N VAL A 48 -9.52 -14.46 -11.23
CA VAL A 48 -9.07 -13.63 -12.34
C VAL A 48 -10.08 -13.66 -13.49
N ILE A 49 -10.37 -12.48 -14.03
CA ILE A 49 -11.29 -12.26 -15.13
C ILE A 49 -10.58 -11.50 -16.25
N HIS A 50 -10.65 -12.01 -17.47
CA HIS A 50 -10.22 -11.32 -18.68
C HIS A 50 -11.42 -11.12 -19.60
N VAL A 51 -11.60 -9.89 -20.09
CA VAL A 51 -12.56 -9.58 -21.17
C VAL A 51 -11.79 -9.35 -22.46
N ILE A 52 -12.04 -10.20 -23.45
CA ILE A 52 -11.26 -10.30 -24.68
C ILE A 52 -12.12 -9.92 -25.87
N ASP A 53 -11.59 -9.06 -26.76
CA ASP A 53 -12.26 -8.67 -28.00
C ASP A 53 -12.60 -9.90 -28.86
N ASN A 54 -13.71 -9.79 -29.59
CA ASN A 54 -14.03 -10.75 -30.64
C ASN A 54 -12.91 -10.85 -31.70
N ALA A 55 -12.75 -12.03 -32.28
CA ALA A 55 -11.71 -12.28 -33.29
C ALA A 55 -12.13 -13.38 -34.25
N ASN A 56 -11.81 -13.20 -35.54
CA ASN A 56 -12.07 -14.18 -36.60
C ASN A 56 -10.94 -15.20 -36.77
N THR A 57 -9.87 -15.09 -36.00
CA THR A 57 -8.75 -16.05 -35.92
C THR A 57 -8.56 -16.49 -34.48
N PRO A 58 -7.98 -17.69 -34.22
CA PRO A 58 -7.61 -18.07 -32.86
C PRO A 58 -6.69 -17.01 -32.24
N LYS A 59 -6.88 -16.73 -30.95
CA LYS A 59 -6.09 -15.76 -30.18
C LYS A 59 -5.57 -16.38 -28.89
N GLN A 60 -4.35 -16.03 -28.52
CA GLN A 60 -3.70 -16.49 -27.30
C GLN A 60 -3.82 -15.44 -26.20
N VAL A 61 -4.18 -15.86 -24.99
CA VAL A 61 -4.15 -15.05 -23.77
C VAL A 61 -3.12 -15.68 -22.84
N ASP A 62 -2.12 -14.89 -22.42
CA ASP A 62 -1.18 -15.32 -21.40
C ASP A 62 -1.84 -15.18 -20.03
N LEU A 63 -1.78 -16.21 -19.20
CA LEU A 63 -2.35 -16.17 -17.86
C LEU A 63 -1.39 -15.47 -16.89
N ILE A 64 -1.95 -14.87 -15.85
CA ILE A 64 -1.17 -14.34 -14.72
C ILE A 64 -0.40 -15.52 -14.08
N PRO A 65 0.92 -15.39 -13.82
CA PRO A 65 1.71 -16.46 -13.24
C PRO A 65 1.19 -16.93 -11.87
N GLY A 66 1.04 -18.25 -11.72
CA GLY A 66 0.60 -18.90 -10.48
C GLY A 66 0.15 -20.33 -10.73
N THR A 67 -0.41 -20.99 -9.70
CA THR A 67 -1.04 -22.31 -9.88
C THR A 67 -2.47 -22.08 -10.35
N VAL A 68 -2.72 -22.27 -11.65
CA VAL A 68 -4.02 -21.99 -12.26
C VAL A 68 -4.97 -23.16 -12.07
N SER A 69 -6.22 -22.88 -11.70
CA SER A 69 -7.30 -23.86 -11.67
C SER A 69 -8.63 -23.30 -12.19
N ASN A 70 -9.61 -24.17 -12.42
CA ASN A 70 -11.00 -23.80 -12.79
C ASN A 70 -11.16 -22.89 -14.03
N ILE A 71 -10.29 -23.04 -15.04
CA ILE A 71 -10.37 -22.25 -16.28
C ILE A 71 -11.72 -22.44 -16.99
N SER A 72 -12.36 -21.33 -17.34
CA SER A 72 -13.57 -21.29 -18.16
C SER A 72 -13.53 -20.14 -19.15
N VAL A 73 -14.13 -20.33 -20.33
CA VAL A 73 -14.29 -19.28 -21.35
C VAL A 73 -15.74 -19.25 -21.80
N THR A 74 -16.40 -18.10 -21.67
CA THR A 74 -17.79 -17.90 -22.09
C THR A 74 -17.92 -16.66 -22.99
N ASP A 75 -19.09 -16.45 -23.60
CA ASP A 75 -19.51 -15.12 -24.04
C ASP A 75 -20.23 -14.34 -22.92
N GLU A 76 -20.78 -13.17 -23.26
CA GLU A 76 -21.57 -12.31 -22.37
C GLU A 76 -22.88 -12.96 -21.92
N GLN A 77 -23.42 -13.92 -22.68
CA GLN A 77 -24.65 -14.65 -22.36
C GLN A 77 -24.38 -15.86 -21.44
N GLY A 78 -23.11 -16.20 -21.22
CA GLY A 78 -22.67 -17.33 -20.42
C GLY A 78 -22.55 -18.64 -21.21
N ASP A 79 -22.68 -18.59 -22.54
CA ASP A 79 -22.50 -19.76 -23.38
C ASP A 79 -21.01 -20.10 -23.51
N LYS A 80 -20.69 -21.39 -23.39
CA LYS A 80 -19.29 -21.86 -23.36
C LYS A 80 -18.64 -21.73 -24.72
N LYS A 81 -17.44 -21.15 -24.75
CA LYS A 81 -16.60 -21.08 -25.96
C LYS A 81 -15.57 -22.20 -25.98
N GLN A 82 -15.15 -22.57 -27.19
CA GLN A 82 -14.09 -23.54 -27.38
C GLN A 82 -12.72 -22.88 -27.12
N PHE A 83 -11.91 -23.53 -26.27
CA PHE A 83 -10.55 -23.10 -25.98
C PHE A 83 -9.63 -24.30 -25.79
N SER A 84 -8.33 -24.05 -25.71
CA SER A 84 -7.31 -25.03 -25.33
C SER A 84 -6.30 -24.39 -24.40
N VAL A 85 -5.90 -25.11 -23.37
CA VAL A 85 -4.80 -24.69 -22.50
C VAL A 85 -3.49 -25.09 -23.17
N ILE A 86 -2.51 -24.19 -23.16
CA ILE A 86 -1.23 -24.34 -23.85
C ILE A 86 -0.08 -24.03 -22.90
N GLY A 87 1.06 -24.69 -23.12
CA GLY A 87 2.19 -24.67 -22.19
C GLY A 87 1.92 -25.47 -20.92
N ASP A 88 2.68 -25.18 -19.87
CA ASP A 88 2.46 -25.72 -18.51
C ASP A 88 1.38 -24.88 -17.80
N ASP A 89 0.17 -24.86 -18.38
CA ASP A 89 -1.00 -24.10 -17.89
C ASP A 89 -0.77 -22.58 -17.75
N ASN A 90 0.08 -22.01 -18.62
CA ASN A 90 0.46 -20.60 -18.57
C ASN A 90 -0.23 -19.72 -19.64
N ALA A 91 -0.96 -20.31 -20.59
CA ALA A 91 -1.69 -19.58 -21.60
C ALA A 91 -2.93 -20.35 -22.08
N VAL A 92 -3.90 -19.61 -22.63
CA VAL A 92 -5.13 -20.14 -23.20
C VAL A 92 -5.25 -19.70 -24.66
N LEU A 93 -5.49 -20.66 -25.56
CA LEU A 93 -5.84 -20.41 -26.95
C LEU A 93 -7.37 -20.43 -27.10
N ILE A 94 -7.96 -19.29 -27.44
CA ILE A 94 -9.40 -19.12 -27.66
C ILE A 94 -9.69 -19.22 -29.16
N MET A 95 -10.70 -20.01 -29.51
CA MET A 95 -11.12 -20.19 -30.92
C MET A 95 -11.88 -18.96 -31.44
N PRO A 96 -11.92 -18.74 -32.77
CA PRO A 96 -12.64 -17.62 -33.36
C PRO A 96 -14.08 -17.47 -32.87
N SER A 97 -14.50 -16.23 -32.62
CA SER A 97 -15.85 -15.90 -32.18
C SER A 97 -16.26 -14.52 -32.69
N ASN A 98 -17.56 -14.35 -32.94
CA ASN A 98 -18.13 -13.07 -33.36
C ASN A 98 -18.42 -12.13 -32.18
N ASP A 99 -18.43 -12.67 -30.96
CA ASP A 99 -18.72 -11.96 -29.73
C ASP A 99 -17.47 -11.91 -28.85
N ASP A 100 -17.42 -10.97 -27.91
CA ASP A 100 -16.37 -10.90 -26.91
C ASP A 100 -16.33 -12.17 -26.05
N SER A 101 -15.16 -12.51 -25.53
CA SER A 101 -14.97 -13.69 -24.70
C SER A 101 -14.60 -13.28 -23.27
N ILE A 102 -15.18 -13.96 -22.30
CA ILE A 102 -14.89 -13.80 -20.87
C ILE A 102 -14.12 -15.05 -20.43
N LEU A 103 -12.84 -14.89 -20.14
CA LEU A 103 -11.98 -15.94 -19.57
C LEU A 103 -11.90 -15.74 -18.06
N GLN A 104 -12.19 -16.79 -17.30
CA GLN A 104 -12.16 -16.79 -15.83
C GLN A 104 -11.36 -17.98 -15.32
N TYR A 105 -10.62 -17.79 -14.23
CA TYR A 105 -9.87 -18.86 -13.55
C TYR A 105 -9.49 -18.44 -12.12
N GLU A 106 -9.06 -19.41 -11.32
CA GLU A 106 -8.54 -19.20 -9.97
C GLU A 106 -7.01 -19.29 -9.95
N LEU A 107 -6.37 -18.56 -9.04
CA LEU A 107 -4.95 -18.64 -8.75
C LEU A 107 -4.72 -19.11 -7.31
N ASP A 108 -4.13 -20.29 -7.18
CA ASP A 108 -3.78 -20.88 -5.90
C ASP A 108 -2.34 -20.51 -5.49
N ASN A 109 -2.15 -20.24 -4.20
CA ASN A 109 -0.84 -20.01 -3.55
C ASN A 109 -0.03 -18.82 -4.10
N VAL A 110 -0.70 -17.80 -4.65
CA VAL A 110 -0.01 -16.58 -5.15
C VAL A 110 0.14 -15.51 -4.07
N ILE A 111 -0.70 -15.53 -3.03
CA ILE A 111 -0.62 -14.66 -1.86
C ILE A 111 -0.12 -15.49 -0.67
N SER A 112 0.76 -14.88 0.13
CA SER A 112 1.28 -15.48 1.38
C SER A 112 1.14 -14.49 2.53
N GLU A 113 0.92 -15.00 3.74
CA GLU A 113 0.84 -14.16 4.94
C GLU A 113 2.20 -14.09 5.64
N ILE A 114 2.73 -12.88 5.81
CA ILE A 114 4.02 -12.61 6.46
C ILE A 114 3.81 -11.59 7.58
N GLY A 115 3.70 -12.09 8.82
CA GLY A 115 3.51 -11.25 10.00
C GLY A 115 2.16 -10.54 10.01
N ASP A 116 1.07 -11.28 9.77
CA ASP A 116 -0.31 -10.78 9.71
C ASP A 116 -0.57 -9.80 8.55
N ILE A 117 0.26 -9.89 7.50
CA ILE A 117 0.18 -9.09 6.27
C ILE A 117 0.16 -10.02 5.06
N TRP A 118 -0.91 -9.95 4.29
CA TRP A 118 -1.01 -10.60 2.99
C TRP A 118 -0.03 -9.94 2.02
N THR A 119 0.79 -10.75 1.38
CA THR A 119 1.90 -10.32 0.54
C THR A 119 1.85 -11.07 -0.79
N TRP A 120 1.87 -10.34 -1.91
CA TRP A 120 1.95 -10.88 -3.26
C TRP A 120 3.02 -10.13 -4.07
N ASP A 121 4.06 -10.85 -4.51
CA ASP A 121 5.02 -10.37 -5.52
C ASP A 121 4.40 -10.57 -6.91
N PHE A 122 3.63 -9.57 -7.36
CA PHE A 122 2.89 -9.60 -8.60
C PHE A 122 3.77 -9.17 -9.77
N LEU A 123 3.76 -9.97 -10.85
CA LEU A 123 4.38 -9.62 -12.12
C LEU A 123 3.45 -10.00 -13.28
N TYR A 124 2.90 -8.98 -13.93
CA TYR A 124 2.16 -9.15 -15.17
C TYR A 124 2.21 -7.86 -15.99
N LEU A 125 2.52 -7.99 -17.28
CA LEU A 125 2.86 -6.83 -18.12
C LEU A 125 1.65 -6.15 -18.76
N GLU A 126 0.46 -6.73 -18.62
CA GLU A 126 -0.77 -6.09 -19.06
C GLU A 126 -1.33 -5.16 -17.99
N SER A 127 -2.27 -4.30 -18.37
CA SER A 127 -2.98 -3.47 -17.39
C SER A 127 -3.97 -4.32 -16.59
N THR A 128 -3.88 -4.28 -15.27
CA THR A 128 -4.68 -5.12 -14.37
C THR A 128 -5.34 -4.27 -13.29
N ASN A 129 -6.63 -4.50 -13.09
CA ASN A 129 -7.39 -3.92 -11.99
C ASN A 129 -7.44 -4.92 -10.85
N PHE A 130 -7.06 -4.49 -9.65
CA PHE A 130 -7.17 -5.26 -8.43
C PHE A 130 -8.39 -4.80 -7.67
N ILE A 131 -9.21 -5.75 -7.27
CA ILE A 131 -10.34 -5.56 -6.36
C ILE A 131 -9.98 -6.28 -5.07
N LEU A 132 -9.86 -5.52 -3.99
CA LEU A 132 -9.44 -5.99 -2.69
C LEU A 132 -10.66 -6.42 -1.86
N PRO A 133 -10.46 -7.17 -0.76
CA PRO A 133 -11.52 -7.46 0.20
C PRO A 133 -12.15 -6.16 0.74
N GLU A 134 -13.45 -6.19 1.06
CA GLU A 134 -14.18 -4.99 1.49
C GLU A 134 -13.65 -4.39 2.80
N GLU A 135 -12.98 -5.20 3.62
CA GLU A 135 -12.36 -4.78 4.88
C GLU A 135 -11.08 -3.95 4.68
N VAL A 136 -10.50 -3.95 3.46
CA VAL A 136 -9.25 -3.27 3.15
C VAL A 136 -9.51 -1.85 2.66
N ASP A 137 -9.08 -0.86 3.42
CA ASP A 137 -9.08 0.57 3.04
C ASP A 137 -7.65 1.14 2.85
N LEU A 138 -6.62 0.38 3.22
CA LEU A 138 -5.21 0.74 3.06
C LEU A 138 -4.42 -0.48 2.58
N LEU A 139 -3.67 -0.28 1.50
CA LEU A 139 -2.68 -1.23 1.01
C LEU A 139 -1.32 -0.57 0.82
N PHE A 140 -0.30 -1.37 0.59
CA PHE A 140 1.04 -0.92 0.24
C PHE A 140 1.44 -1.51 -1.10
N ALA A 141 1.87 -0.65 -2.01
CA ALA A 141 2.44 -1.03 -3.29
C ALA A 141 3.91 -0.64 -3.30
N ASN A 142 4.81 -1.62 -3.28
CA ASN A 142 6.25 -1.41 -3.15
C ASN A 142 6.58 -0.51 -1.94
N GLU A 143 6.06 -0.88 -0.76
CA GLU A 143 6.21 -0.16 0.51
C GLU A 143 5.53 1.23 0.58
N ARG A 144 4.84 1.65 -0.48
CA ARG A 144 4.14 2.95 -0.50
C ARG A 144 2.68 2.78 -0.13
N PRO A 145 2.17 3.50 0.88
CA PRO A 145 0.77 3.43 1.26
C PRO A 145 -0.13 3.96 0.15
N VAL A 146 -1.24 3.26 -0.11
CA VAL A 146 -2.33 3.66 -0.98
C VAL A 146 -3.62 3.51 -0.19
N PHE A 147 -4.19 4.66 0.20
CA PHE A 147 -5.49 4.70 0.84
C PHE A 147 -6.58 4.63 -0.23
N LEU A 148 -7.51 3.70 -0.08
CA LEU A 148 -8.55 3.44 -1.05
C LEU A 148 -9.76 4.36 -0.89
N ASP A 149 -9.99 4.92 0.30
CA ASP A 149 -11.19 5.72 0.60
C ASP A 149 -12.47 4.94 0.21
N ASP A 150 -13.30 5.46 -0.70
CA ASP A 150 -14.48 4.76 -1.22
C ASP A 150 -14.18 3.80 -2.39
N GLN A 151 -12.93 3.68 -2.83
CA GLN A 151 -12.52 2.80 -3.94
C GLN A 151 -12.39 1.35 -3.48
N LYS A 152 -12.64 0.41 -4.39
CA LYS A 152 -12.55 -1.04 -4.09
C LYS A 152 -11.17 -1.64 -4.37
N GLY A 153 -10.23 -0.83 -4.84
CA GLY A 153 -8.88 -1.29 -5.16
C GLY A 153 -8.12 -0.37 -6.10
N ILE A 154 -7.17 -0.94 -6.84
CA ILE A 154 -6.18 -0.18 -7.63
C ILE A 154 -6.06 -0.69 -9.06
N SER A 155 -5.65 0.18 -9.97
CA SER A 155 -5.27 -0.19 -11.33
C SER A 155 -3.75 -0.12 -11.48
N CYS A 156 -3.20 -1.10 -12.16
CA CYS A 156 -1.77 -1.26 -12.36
C CYS A 156 -1.49 -1.40 -13.86
N HIS A 157 -0.72 -0.49 -14.44
CA HIS A 157 -0.44 -0.49 -15.88
C HIS A 157 0.92 -1.15 -16.15
N GLY A 158 0.90 -2.43 -16.51
CA GLY A 158 2.09 -3.20 -16.86
C GLY A 158 3.13 -3.24 -15.75
N CYS A 159 2.77 -3.85 -14.63
CA CYS A 159 3.50 -3.65 -13.39
C CYS A 159 4.12 -4.93 -12.82
N GLN A 160 5.26 -4.67 -12.19
CA GLN A 160 5.81 -5.50 -11.14
C GLN A 160 5.56 -4.76 -9.82
N MET A 161 4.89 -5.40 -8.87
CA MET A 161 4.68 -4.79 -7.56
C MET A 161 4.68 -5.84 -6.45
N LEU A 162 5.28 -5.47 -5.33
CA LEU A 162 4.97 -6.09 -4.05
C LEU A 162 3.69 -5.45 -3.51
N LEU A 163 2.59 -6.19 -3.58
CA LEU A 163 1.30 -5.81 -3.02
C LEU A 163 1.20 -6.36 -1.59
N GLU A 164 0.95 -5.49 -0.63
CA GLU A 164 0.83 -5.84 0.79
C GLU A 164 -0.42 -5.21 1.40
N TYR A 165 -1.19 -5.96 2.18
CA TYR A 165 -2.37 -5.44 2.88
C TYR A 165 -2.73 -6.28 4.11
N SER A 166 -3.54 -5.71 4.99
CA SER A 166 -4.09 -6.40 6.17
C SER A 166 -5.60 -6.26 6.20
N ILE A 167 -6.30 -7.34 6.53
CA ILE A 167 -7.77 -7.36 6.70
C ILE A 167 -8.20 -7.20 8.16
N ASN A 168 -7.28 -7.44 9.11
CA ASN A 168 -7.54 -7.42 10.55
C ASN A 168 -6.54 -6.51 11.28
N GLU A 169 -6.27 -5.33 10.73
CA GLU A 169 -5.43 -4.34 11.40
C GLU A 169 -6.08 -3.82 12.70
N SER A 170 -5.26 -3.67 13.73
CA SER A 170 -5.64 -3.02 14.98
C SER A 170 -5.72 -1.51 14.77
N ARG A 171 -6.81 -0.90 15.25
CA ARG A 171 -7.01 0.55 15.27
C ARG A 171 -7.11 1.02 16.71
N THR A 172 -6.10 1.75 17.16
CA THR A 172 -6.07 2.36 18.49
C THR A 172 -6.40 3.85 18.38
N TYR A 173 -7.33 4.32 19.20
CA TYR A 173 -7.75 5.73 19.25
C TYR A 173 -7.37 6.31 20.61
N GLU A 174 -6.48 7.29 20.60
CA GLU A 174 -5.95 7.92 21.82
C GLU A 174 -6.44 9.36 21.92
N ASN A 175 -7.14 9.65 23.01
CA ASN A 175 -7.72 10.97 23.25
C ASN A 175 -6.77 11.84 24.05
N VAL A 176 -6.33 12.94 23.44
CA VAL A 176 -5.46 13.94 24.04
C VAL A 176 -6.29 15.16 24.41
N LYS A 177 -6.30 15.48 25.71
CA LYS A 177 -6.88 16.74 26.22
C LYS A 177 -5.79 17.80 26.24
N TRP A 178 -5.99 18.89 25.51
CA TRP A 178 -5.11 20.05 25.54
C TRP A 178 -5.94 21.33 25.57
N GLU A 179 -5.68 22.17 26.58
CA GLU A 179 -6.54 23.31 26.94
C GLU A 179 -8.01 22.90 27.14
N GLU A 180 -8.94 23.53 26.42
CA GLU A 180 -10.37 23.23 26.43
C GLU A 180 -10.79 22.36 25.22
N LYS A 181 -9.82 21.76 24.52
CA LYS A 181 -10.05 20.93 23.35
C LYS A 181 -9.65 19.48 23.58
N GLU A 182 -10.33 18.60 22.86
CA GLU A 182 -10.04 17.17 22.79
C GLU A 182 -9.65 16.82 21.36
N PHE A 183 -8.54 16.10 21.23
CA PHE A 183 -8.00 15.64 19.95
C PHE A 183 -7.90 14.12 19.99
N THR A 184 -8.24 13.46 18.89
CA THR A 184 -8.08 12.00 18.77
C THR A 184 -6.94 11.72 17.80
N VAL A 185 -5.93 10.99 18.28
CA VAL A 185 -4.87 10.42 17.44
C VAL A 185 -5.25 8.97 17.15
N GLU A 186 -5.29 8.61 15.88
CA GLU A 186 -5.52 7.21 15.46
C GLU A 186 -4.19 6.57 15.07
N ILE A 187 -3.96 5.35 15.55
CA ILE A 187 -2.78 4.54 15.23
C ILE A 187 -3.26 3.19 14.72
N ARG A 188 -2.79 2.84 13.52
CA ARG A 188 -3.13 1.60 12.80
C ARG A 188 -1.88 0.75 12.64
N ASN A 189 -1.93 -0.51 13.07
CA ASN A 189 -0.86 -1.49 12.90
C ASN A 189 -1.41 -2.92 13.08
N GLN A 190 -0.54 -3.94 13.08
CA GLN A 190 -0.98 -5.34 13.13
C GLN A 190 -1.49 -5.74 14.53
N LYS A 191 -0.85 -5.24 15.60
CA LYS A 191 -1.01 -5.79 16.95
C LYS A 191 -1.44 -4.80 18.03
N GLY A 192 -1.65 -3.54 17.67
CA GLY A 192 -1.93 -2.46 18.59
C GLY A 192 -0.66 -1.85 19.18
N ILE A 193 -0.87 -0.89 20.09
CA ILE A 193 0.18 -0.16 20.76
C ILE A 193 -0.05 -0.15 22.27
N ASP A 194 1.00 0.18 23.01
CA ASP A 194 0.99 0.40 24.45
C ASP A 194 1.63 1.75 24.81
N LYS A 195 1.38 2.22 26.04
CA LYS A 195 2.04 3.38 26.65
C LYS A 195 2.03 4.65 25.78
N PHE A 196 0.89 4.95 25.16
CA PHE A 196 0.70 6.20 24.46
C PHE A 196 0.90 7.39 25.40
N ASN A 197 1.66 8.38 24.95
CA ASN A 197 1.86 9.64 25.64
C ASN A 197 2.03 10.79 24.64
N PHE A 198 1.37 11.91 24.92
CA PHE A 198 1.59 13.17 24.23
C PHE A 198 2.29 14.13 25.19
N ASP A 199 3.47 14.60 24.82
CA ASP A 199 4.24 15.56 25.59
C ASP A 199 4.37 16.88 24.83
N GLN A 200 3.62 17.89 25.28
CA GLN A 200 3.55 19.19 24.61
C GLN A 200 4.89 19.95 24.65
N PRO A 201 5.63 20.04 25.77
CA PRO A 201 6.92 20.73 25.81
C PRO A 201 7.94 20.18 24.81
N SER A 202 8.00 18.86 24.65
CA SER A 202 8.88 18.22 23.66
C SER A 202 8.28 18.13 22.26
N LYS A 203 7.00 18.50 22.10
CA LYS A 203 6.27 18.43 20.83
C LYS A 203 6.27 17.02 20.26
N SER A 204 5.98 16.05 21.13
CA SER A 204 6.11 14.64 20.78
C SER A 204 4.88 13.82 21.08
N ILE A 205 4.64 12.83 20.22
CA ILE A 205 3.77 11.68 20.46
C ILE A 205 4.69 10.47 20.58
N THR A 206 4.56 9.71 21.67
CA THR A 206 5.34 8.50 21.90
C THR A 206 4.42 7.33 22.20
N PHE A 207 4.73 6.14 21.68
CA PHE A 207 4.03 4.91 21.98
C PHE A 207 4.94 3.70 21.74
N GLU A 208 4.64 2.56 22.36
CA GLU A 208 5.34 1.29 22.13
C GLU A 208 4.51 0.41 21.20
N THR A 209 5.15 -0.20 20.20
CA THR A 209 4.47 -1.17 19.32
C THR A 209 4.38 -2.54 19.99
N VAL A 210 3.22 -3.18 19.98
CA VAL A 210 3.07 -4.54 20.51
C VAL A 210 3.67 -5.53 19.51
N GLY A 211 4.82 -6.12 19.84
CA GLY A 211 5.53 -7.06 18.97
C GLY A 211 6.09 -6.43 17.70
N GLU A 212 6.57 -7.28 16.78
CA GLU A 212 7.09 -6.84 15.49
C GLU A 212 5.93 -6.40 14.59
N ASN A 213 5.97 -5.14 14.13
CA ASN A 213 5.02 -4.57 13.19
C ASN A 213 5.80 -4.16 11.94
N ARG A 214 5.24 -4.40 10.74
CA ARG A 214 5.93 -4.01 9.49
C ARG A 214 5.53 -2.61 9.05
N PHE A 215 4.29 -2.21 9.33
CA PHE A 215 3.77 -0.88 9.02
C PHE A 215 3.00 -0.34 10.21
N VAL A 216 3.27 0.92 10.53
CA VAL A 216 2.52 1.71 11.50
C VAL A 216 2.06 2.98 10.80
N THR A 217 0.75 3.21 10.80
CA THR A 217 0.16 4.44 10.26
C THR A 217 -0.41 5.25 11.42
N THR A 218 0.03 6.50 11.55
CA THR A 218 -0.47 7.44 12.55
C THR A 218 -1.24 8.56 11.85
N ILE A 219 -2.44 8.85 12.32
CA ILE A 219 -3.30 9.93 11.84
C ILE A 219 -3.31 11.01 12.91
N ILE A 220 -2.66 12.12 12.61
CA ILE A 220 -2.34 13.18 13.57
C ILE A 220 -3.17 14.42 13.24
N PRO A 221 -4.00 14.93 14.16
CA PRO A 221 -4.63 16.24 14.01
C PRO A 221 -3.56 17.34 13.92
N LEU A 222 -3.60 18.14 12.86
CA LEU A 222 -2.65 19.24 12.65
C LEU A 222 -2.76 20.30 13.75
N GLU A 223 -3.92 20.48 14.36
CA GLU A 223 -4.05 21.38 15.52
C GLU A 223 -3.29 20.87 16.75
N LEU A 224 -3.08 19.55 16.88
CA LEU A 224 -2.40 18.94 18.03
C LEU A 224 -0.87 18.99 17.86
N LEU A 225 -0.36 18.59 16.70
CA LEU A 225 1.08 18.50 16.44
C LEU A 225 1.41 18.85 14.97
N TRP A 226 2.24 19.89 14.78
CA TRP A 226 2.49 20.45 13.44
C TRP A 226 3.64 19.77 12.70
N GLU A 227 3.49 19.68 11.38
CA GLU A 227 4.52 19.27 10.42
C GLU A 227 5.65 20.32 10.32
N PRO A 228 6.87 19.92 9.86
CA PRO A 228 7.30 18.57 9.50
C PRO A 228 7.56 17.66 10.71
N TYR A 229 7.38 16.35 10.49
CA TYR A 229 7.62 15.32 11.49
C TYR A 229 9.00 14.69 11.35
N THR A 230 9.64 14.41 12.49
CA THR A 230 10.80 13.52 12.59
C THR A 230 10.42 12.33 13.44
N VAL A 231 10.70 11.11 12.96
CA VAL A 231 10.33 9.87 13.64
C VAL A 231 11.58 9.15 14.11
N PHE A 232 11.50 8.62 15.33
CA PHE A 232 12.54 7.81 15.96
C PHE A 232 11.96 6.48 16.42
N MET A 233 12.77 5.42 16.39
CA MET A 233 12.54 4.14 17.03
C MET A 233 13.69 3.90 18.01
N ASP A 234 13.39 3.82 19.31
CA ASP A 234 14.38 3.67 20.38
C ASP A 234 15.58 4.64 20.23
N ASP A 235 15.28 5.93 20.06
CA ASP A 235 16.24 7.04 19.81
C ASP A 235 16.97 7.03 18.46
N GLU A 236 16.78 6.02 17.60
CA GLU A 236 17.31 6.00 16.23
C GLU A 236 16.32 6.61 15.24
N LYS A 237 16.77 7.56 14.43
CA LYS A 237 15.91 8.18 13.41
C LYS A 237 15.58 7.18 12.30
N ILE A 238 14.29 6.97 12.04
CA ILE A 238 13.81 6.08 10.98
C ILE A 238 13.07 6.86 9.89
N PRO A 239 12.98 6.31 8.65
CA PRO A 239 12.19 6.93 7.60
C PRO A 239 10.70 6.90 7.95
N ALA A 240 10.02 7.99 7.63
CA ALA A 240 8.57 8.09 7.68
C ALA A 240 8.06 8.84 6.46
N HIS A 241 6.90 8.46 5.97
CA HIS A 241 6.30 9.03 4.77
C HIS A 241 4.93 9.61 5.08
N GLN A 242 4.80 10.92 4.90
CA GLN A 242 3.50 11.57 4.86
C GLN A 242 2.88 11.35 3.48
N TYR A 243 1.70 10.74 3.45
CA TYR A 243 1.04 10.36 2.19
C TYR A 243 -0.34 11.02 2.01
N ILE A 244 -0.97 11.50 3.08
CA ILE A 244 -2.19 12.32 3.03
C ILE A 244 -2.05 13.52 3.98
N ASN A 245 -2.43 14.69 3.50
CA ASN A 245 -2.72 15.86 4.31
C ASN A 245 -4.01 16.50 3.78
N ASN A 246 -5.07 16.46 4.57
CA ASN A 246 -6.38 16.99 4.18
C ASN A 246 -6.66 18.41 4.73
N GLY A 247 -5.63 19.07 5.28
CA GLY A 247 -5.72 20.38 5.93
C GLY A 247 -6.13 20.34 7.40
N THR A 248 -6.64 19.21 7.91
CA THR A 248 -7.00 19.03 9.33
C THR A 248 -6.19 17.92 10.01
N HIS A 249 -5.84 16.88 9.26
CA HIS A 249 -5.11 15.71 9.72
C HIS A 249 -4.01 15.37 8.73
N VAL A 250 -2.96 14.72 9.24
CA VAL A 250 -1.88 14.13 8.45
C VAL A 250 -1.80 12.64 8.72
N TRP A 251 -1.66 11.85 7.66
CA TRP A 251 -1.39 10.43 7.72
C TRP A 251 0.11 10.22 7.53
N LEU A 252 0.74 9.69 8.56
CA LEU A 252 2.17 9.40 8.62
C LEU A 252 2.37 7.90 8.65
N ASN A 253 2.97 7.34 7.60
CA ASN A 253 3.36 5.94 7.58
C ASN A 253 4.81 5.78 8.06
N ILE A 254 5.02 4.77 8.89
CA ILE A 254 6.27 4.46 9.57
C ILE A 254 6.53 2.96 9.36
N LYS A 255 7.76 2.62 9.01
CA LYS A 255 8.21 1.23 8.84
C LYS A 255 9.27 0.93 9.91
N PRO A 256 8.86 0.44 11.08
CA PRO A 256 9.82 0.03 12.10
C PRO A 256 10.48 -1.30 11.69
N ASP A 257 11.79 -1.41 11.91
CA ASP A 257 12.53 -2.66 11.63
C ASP A 257 12.44 -3.66 12.79
N THR A 258 12.06 -3.19 13.99
CA THR A 258 11.93 -4.00 15.20
C THR A 258 10.76 -3.51 16.06
N SER A 259 10.37 -4.29 17.07
CA SER A 259 9.50 -3.80 18.13
C SER A 259 10.24 -2.78 19.00
N GLY A 260 9.60 -1.67 19.35
CA GLY A 260 10.21 -0.67 20.24
C GLY A 260 9.31 0.54 20.49
N GLN A 261 9.90 1.58 21.08
CA GLN A 261 9.23 2.87 21.26
C GLN A 261 9.35 3.70 19.99
N ILE A 262 8.22 4.10 19.43
CA ILE A 262 8.13 5.10 18.37
C ILE A 262 7.95 6.47 19.01
N SER A 263 8.76 7.44 18.57
CA SER A 263 8.64 8.85 18.93
C SER A 263 8.50 9.72 17.69
N ILE A 264 7.39 10.45 17.60
CA ILE A 264 7.08 11.38 16.50
C ILE A 264 7.23 12.80 17.05
N ILE A 265 8.18 13.56 16.51
CA ILE A 265 8.49 14.93 16.94
C ILE A 265 8.09 15.91 15.84
N GLY A 266 7.22 16.88 16.15
CA GLY A 266 6.84 17.98 15.26
C GLY A 266 7.69 19.24 15.47
N THR A 267 7.55 20.26 14.60
CA THR A 267 8.32 21.51 14.74
C THR A 267 7.71 22.50 15.73
N THR A 268 6.39 22.50 15.88
CA THR A 268 5.64 23.40 16.76
C THR A 268 4.42 22.68 17.33
N VAL A 269 4.14 22.93 18.60
CA VAL A 269 2.84 22.67 19.24
C VAL A 269 2.08 23.99 19.30
N VAL A 270 0.77 23.93 19.52
CA VAL A 270 -0.11 25.10 19.74
C VAL A 270 0.66 26.20 20.50
N PRO A 271 0.74 27.44 19.97
CA PRO A 271 1.40 28.52 20.68
C PRO A 271 0.69 28.73 22.03
N GLU A 272 1.45 28.75 23.14
CA GLU A 272 0.95 29.03 24.50
C GLU A 272 0.28 30.41 24.67
N PHE A 273 0.23 31.20 23.60
CA PHE A 273 -0.41 32.49 23.57
C PHE A 273 -1.52 32.46 22.53
N SER A 274 -2.76 32.60 23.00
CA SER A 274 -3.88 32.99 22.14
C SER A 274 -3.42 34.11 21.21
N ILE A 275 -3.75 34.03 19.93
CA ILE A 275 -3.51 35.10 18.94
C ILE A 275 -4.15 36.42 19.42
N MET A 276 -5.08 36.34 20.37
CA MET A 276 -5.69 37.47 21.06
C MET A 276 -4.79 38.12 22.09
N ALA A 277 -3.77 37.47 22.66
CA ALA A 277 -2.92 38.05 23.70
C ALA A 277 -2.15 39.30 23.23
N PRO A 278 -1.50 39.33 22.05
CA PRO A 278 -0.94 40.57 21.50
C PRO A 278 -2.00 41.65 21.27
N LEU A 279 -3.22 41.25 20.88
CA LEU A 279 -4.35 42.12 20.60
C LEU A 279 -4.92 42.74 21.89
N ILE A 280 -5.05 41.94 22.95
CA ILE A 280 -5.48 42.34 24.29
C ILE A 280 -4.43 43.26 24.92
N ILE A 281 -3.15 42.90 24.84
CA ILE A 281 -2.05 43.76 25.33
C ILE A 281 -2.04 45.08 24.56
N GLY A 282 -2.16 45.04 23.23
CA GLY A 282 -2.26 46.24 22.40
C GLY A 282 -3.45 47.12 22.78
N PHE A 283 -4.62 46.52 23.00
CA PHE A 283 -5.84 47.22 23.44
C PHE A 283 -5.67 47.84 24.83
N PHE A 284 -5.07 47.12 25.78
CA PHE A 284 -4.78 47.63 27.12
C PHE A 284 -3.79 48.80 27.10
N VAL A 285 -2.74 48.74 26.26
CA VAL A 285 -1.77 49.83 26.09
C VAL A 285 -2.47 51.08 25.53
N VAL A 286 -3.32 50.92 24.52
CA VAL A 286 -4.10 52.02 23.94
C VAL A 286 -5.07 52.62 24.96
N LEU A 287 -5.72 51.80 25.79
CA LEU A 287 -6.60 52.28 26.86
C LEU A 287 -5.86 52.94 28.02
N ALA A 288 -4.68 52.47 28.40
CA ALA A 288 -3.93 52.99 29.54
C ALA A 288 -3.15 54.28 29.22
N LEU A 289 -2.68 54.44 27.98
CA LEU A 289 -1.92 55.61 27.50
C LEU A 289 -2.57 56.98 27.82
N PRO A 290 -3.89 57.20 27.62
CA PRO A 290 -4.56 58.45 27.97
C PRO A 290 -4.63 58.72 29.48
N PHE A 291 -4.77 57.66 30.30
CA PHE A 291 -4.83 57.80 31.75
C PHE A 291 -3.47 58.13 32.35
N MET A 292 -2.39 57.56 31.82
CA MET A 292 -1.03 57.88 32.25
C MET A 292 -0.66 59.35 31.96
N LYS A 293 -1.13 59.92 30.85
CA LYS A 293 -0.95 61.36 30.55
C LYS A 293 -1.69 62.29 31.52
N LYS A 294 -2.74 61.81 32.20
CA LYS A 294 -3.54 62.60 33.15
C LYS A 294 -2.90 62.69 34.55
N PHE A 295 -1.95 61.81 34.87
CA PHE A 295 -1.24 61.79 36.15
C PHE A 295 0.13 62.49 36.12
N SER A 296 0.59 63.00 34.96
CA SER A 296 1.87 63.71 34.84
C SER A 296 1.76 65.24 34.73
N LEU A 297 0.68 65.83 35.23
CA LEU A 297 0.54 67.28 35.37
C LEU A 297 0.59 67.63 36.86
N HIS A 298 1.81 67.76 37.37
CA HIS A 298 2.10 68.57 38.55
C HIS A 298 2.94 69.77 38.14
#